data_AF-A0A329S0V8-F1
#
_entry.id   AF-A0A329S0V8-F1
#
_cell.length_a   1.000
_cell.length_b   1.000
_cell.length_c   1.000
_cell.angle_alpha   90.00
_cell.angle_beta   90.00
_cell.angle_gamma   90.00
#
_symmetry.space_group_name_H-M   'P 1'
#
loop_
_entity.id
_entity.type
_entity.pdbx_description
1 polymer ?
#
loop_
_entity_poly.entity_id
_entity_poly.type
_entity_poly.pdbx_seq_one_letter_code
_entity_poly.pdbx_strand_id
1 'polypeptide(L)'
;MRSDPLAKTYGLDGSENATGDQLKKLDVLANKVFINSLKFSIKIEVMVSEEEVEPVHVENDSSGTKYCIAFDPLDGFSNIDCNVSTGTIFGIYHREAAQQGGFKDILQPGNQLVAAGYCMYGSSTQLVLTWGNGVHCFNP
;
A
#
# COMPACT_ATOMS: atom_id res chain seq x y z
N MET A 1 4.33 9.85 21.84
CA MET A 1 4.61 8.41 22.09
C MET A 1 3.39 7.63 21.63
N ARG A 2 3.43 7.04 20.43
CA ARG A 2 2.43 6.04 20.04
C ARG A 2 2.81 4.76 20.78
N SER A 3 1.88 4.24 21.56
CA SER A 3 2.04 3.01 22.34
C SER A 3 1.87 1.81 21.41
N ASP A 4 2.96 1.10 21.11
CA ASP A 4 2.94 -0.19 20.43
C ASP A 4 2.31 -1.25 21.34
N PRO A 5 1.21 -1.90 20.95
CA PRO A 5 0.63 -3.02 21.71
C PRO A 5 1.42 -4.33 21.59
N LEU A 6 2.63 -4.32 21.00
CA LEU A 6 3.39 -5.51 20.64
C LEU A 6 4.05 -6.26 21.82
N ALA A 7 3.85 -5.82 23.06
CA ALA A 7 4.46 -6.43 24.24
C ALA A 7 3.86 -7.77 24.70
N LYS A 8 2.96 -8.41 23.94
CA LYS A 8 2.17 -9.57 24.43
C LYS A 8 2.37 -10.92 23.73
N THR A 9 3.46 -11.11 23.01
CA THR A 9 3.76 -12.43 22.39
C THR A 9 5.19 -12.90 22.69
N TYR A 10 5.57 -12.90 23.97
CA TYR A 10 6.75 -13.64 24.43
C TYR A 10 6.30 -14.91 25.15
N GLY A 11 6.65 -16.06 24.57
CA GLY A 11 6.38 -17.36 25.18
C GLY A 11 6.89 -18.53 24.34
N LEU A 12 8.21 -18.80 24.47
CA LEU A 12 8.87 -20.10 24.31
C LEU A 12 8.93 -20.70 22.89
N ASP A 13 10.02 -20.45 22.16
CA ASP A 13 11.03 -21.50 21.90
C ASP A 13 12.31 -20.87 21.29
N GLY A 14 13.46 -21.41 21.65
CA GLY A 14 14.77 -20.85 21.32
C GLY A 14 15.23 -21.23 19.91
N SER A 15 15.43 -20.23 19.05
CA SER A 15 16.49 -20.15 18.04
C SER A 15 16.26 -18.90 17.19
N GLU A 16 17.34 -18.31 16.68
CA GLU A 16 17.41 -17.05 15.93
C GLU A 16 16.37 -16.94 14.79
N ASN A 17 15.15 -16.45 15.07
CA ASN A 17 14.14 -16.16 14.04
C ASN A 17 13.18 -15.01 14.43
N ALA A 18 13.39 -14.34 15.58
CA ALA A 18 12.38 -13.42 16.11
C ALA A 18 12.27 -12.11 15.30
N THR A 19 13.38 -11.51 14.87
CA THR A 19 13.35 -10.20 14.19
C THR A 19 12.86 -10.33 12.75
N GLY A 20 13.44 -11.24 11.96
CA GLY A 20 13.04 -11.47 10.57
C GLY A 20 11.60 -11.97 10.41
N ASP A 21 11.10 -12.80 11.33
CA ASP A 21 9.70 -13.23 11.30
C ASP A 21 8.73 -12.14 11.77
N GLN A 22 9.12 -11.29 12.72
CA GLN A 22 8.30 -10.14 13.14
C GLN A 22 8.20 -9.09 12.02
N LEU A 23 9.32 -8.84 11.38
CA LEU A 23 9.46 -8.01 10.19
C LEU A 23 8.49 -8.52 9.10
N LYS A 24 8.62 -9.78 8.64
CA LYS A 24 7.68 -10.33 7.62
C LYS A 24 6.21 -10.26 8.02
N LYS A 25 5.90 -10.35 9.32
CA LYS A 25 4.51 -10.22 9.81
C LYS A 25 3.96 -8.81 9.62
N LEU A 26 4.81 -7.79 9.66
CA LEU A 26 4.41 -6.40 9.46
C LEU A 26 4.09 -6.09 8.01
N ASP A 27 4.90 -6.56 7.04
CA ASP A 27 4.59 -6.41 5.60
C ASP A 27 3.27 -7.08 5.25
N VAL A 28 3.08 -8.32 5.72
CA VAL A 28 1.83 -9.08 5.53
C VAL A 28 0.65 -8.34 6.18
N LEU A 29 0.84 -7.68 7.31
CA LEU A 29 -0.21 -6.90 7.96
C LEU A 29 -0.51 -5.61 7.19
N ALA A 30 0.51 -4.86 6.77
CA ALA A 30 0.38 -3.62 6.00
C ALA A 30 -0.35 -3.89 4.68
N ASN A 31 0.05 -4.93 3.95
CA ASN A 31 -0.61 -5.36 2.72
C ASN A 31 -2.09 -5.71 2.96
N LYS A 32 -2.39 -6.51 4.00
CA LYS A 32 -3.78 -6.84 4.37
C LYS A 32 -4.62 -5.61 4.69
N VAL A 33 -4.08 -4.66 5.45
CA VAL A 33 -4.77 -3.41 5.79
C VAL A 33 -5.04 -2.60 4.54
N PHE A 34 -4.06 -2.48 3.63
CA PHE A 34 -4.19 -1.71 2.40
C PHE A 34 -5.23 -2.32 1.46
N ILE A 35 -5.12 -3.62 1.17
CA ILE A 35 -6.08 -4.36 0.33
C ILE A 35 -7.49 -4.26 0.91
N ASN A 36 -7.67 -4.50 2.21
CA ASN A 36 -8.99 -4.44 2.82
C ASN A 36 -9.57 -3.03 2.80
N SER A 37 -8.77 -2.01 3.05
CA SER A 37 -9.21 -0.61 3.00
C SER A 37 -9.65 -0.20 1.60
N LEU A 38 -8.90 -0.61 0.57
CA LEU A 38 -9.22 -0.31 -0.82
C LEU A 38 -10.38 -1.15 -1.37
N LYS A 39 -10.60 -2.37 -0.87
CA LYS A 39 -11.78 -3.19 -1.23
C LYS A 39 -13.09 -2.50 -0.89
N PHE A 40 -13.13 -1.74 0.20
CA PHE A 40 -14.29 -0.92 0.54
C PHE A 40 -14.47 0.31 -0.37
N SER A 41 -13.45 0.67 -1.16
CA SER A 41 -13.58 1.69 -2.19
C SER A 41 -14.29 1.09 -3.41
N ILE A 42 -15.55 1.46 -3.61
CA ILE A 42 -16.40 1.03 -4.74
C ILE A 42 -15.87 1.44 -6.13
N LYS A 43 -14.70 2.08 -6.20
CA LYS A 43 -14.08 2.66 -7.40
C LYS A 43 -12.84 1.89 -7.87
N ILE A 44 -12.21 1.11 -7.01
CA ILE A 44 -11.03 0.30 -7.38
C ILE A 44 -11.50 -1.07 -7.88
N GLU A 45 -10.90 -1.54 -8.97
CA GLU A 45 -11.20 -2.87 -9.54
C GLU A 45 -9.96 -3.76 -9.62
N VAL A 46 -8.79 -3.18 -9.87
CA VAL A 46 -7.51 -3.92 -9.93
C VAL A 46 -6.52 -3.28 -8.97
N MET A 47 -5.87 -4.12 -8.17
CA MET A 47 -4.84 -3.75 -7.21
C MET A 47 -3.58 -4.54 -7.52
N VAL A 48 -2.42 -3.88 -7.53
CA VAL A 48 -1.12 -4.55 -7.59
C VAL A 48 -0.31 -4.07 -6.40
N SER A 49 0.10 -5.03 -5.59
CA SER A 49 0.92 -4.84 -4.40
C SER A 49 2.32 -5.39 -4.68
N GLU A 50 3.37 -4.80 -4.11
CA GLU A 50 4.69 -5.42 -4.07
C GLU A 50 4.65 -6.83 -3.44
N GLU A 51 3.76 -7.02 -2.46
CA GLU A 51 3.66 -8.25 -1.66
C GLU A 51 2.83 -9.36 -2.30
N GLU A 52 2.20 -9.10 -3.45
CA GLU A 52 1.33 -10.07 -4.15
C GLU A 52 1.90 -10.42 -5.52
N VAL A 53 2.01 -11.72 -5.82
CA VAL A 53 2.52 -12.20 -7.11
C VAL A 53 1.52 -11.95 -8.24
N GLU A 54 0.23 -11.96 -7.93
CA GLU A 54 -0.86 -11.78 -8.89
C GLU A 54 -1.69 -10.55 -8.55
N PRO A 55 -2.33 -9.88 -9.54
CA PRO A 55 -3.17 -8.72 -9.28
C PRO A 55 -4.39 -9.14 -8.47
N VAL A 56 -4.74 -8.33 -7.48
CA VAL A 56 -5.95 -8.54 -6.69
C VAL A 56 -7.11 -7.86 -7.40
N HIS A 57 -8.06 -8.67 -7.84
CA HIS A 57 -9.30 -8.21 -8.46
C HIS A 57 -10.37 -7.95 -7.40
N VAL A 58 -11.06 -6.83 -7.51
CA VAL A 58 -12.19 -6.48 -6.65
C VAL A 58 -13.45 -6.39 -7.48
N GLU A 59 -14.32 -7.38 -7.28
CA GLU A 59 -15.65 -7.40 -7.86
C GLU A 59 -16.50 -6.32 -7.20
N ASN A 60 -16.64 -5.18 -7.87
CA ASN A 60 -17.48 -4.08 -7.44
C ASN A 60 -18.61 -3.89 -8.45
N ASP A 61 -19.85 -4.18 -8.04
CA ASP A 61 -21.08 -4.08 -8.86
C ASP A 61 -21.53 -2.62 -9.14
N SER A 62 -20.60 -1.67 -9.09
CA SER A 62 -20.88 -0.26 -9.30
C SER A 62 -20.78 0.12 -10.78
N SER A 63 -21.79 0.80 -11.30
CA SER A 63 -21.72 1.47 -12.60
C SER A 63 -20.86 2.74 -12.50
N GLY A 64 -19.92 2.93 -13.44
CA GLY A 64 -19.09 4.13 -13.55
C GLY A 64 -17.60 3.87 -13.79
N THR A 65 -16.81 4.95 -13.85
CA THR A 65 -15.35 4.89 -14.07
C THR A 65 -14.66 4.08 -12.97
N LYS A 66 -13.86 3.11 -13.41
CA LYS A 66 -13.07 2.21 -12.57
C LYS A 66 -11.61 2.62 -12.61
N TYR A 67 -10.92 2.34 -11.52
CA TYR A 67 -9.51 2.66 -11.35
C TYR A 67 -8.70 1.42 -11.01
N CYS A 68 -7.43 1.49 -11.36
CA CYS A 68 -6.40 0.53 -11.00
C CYS A 68 -5.41 1.22 -10.07
N ILE A 69 -4.90 0.50 -9.07
CA ILE A 69 -3.94 1.06 -8.11
C ILE A 69 -2.73 0.14 -7.96
N ALA A 70 -1.54 0.73 -8.08
CA ALA A 70 -0.27 0.12 -7.75
C ALA A 70 0.15 0.67 -6.40
N PHE A 71 0.63 -0.17 -5.49
CA PHE A 71 1.15 0.31 -4.22
C PHE A 71 2.26 -0.58 -3.67
N ASP A 72 3.15 0.07 -2.93
CA ASP A 72 4.04 -0.56 -1.97
C ASP A 72 3.46 -0.24 -0.58
N PRO A 73 2.93 -1.25 0.13
CA PRO A 73 2.27 -1.03 1.41
C PRO A 73 3.24 -0.58 2.52
N LEU A 74 4.53 -0.91 2.41
CA LEU A 74 5.54 -0.62 3.42
C LEU A 74 6.94 -0.43 2.82
N ASP A 75 7.17 0.74 2.20
CA ASP A 75 8.48 1.13 1.67
C ASP A 75 9.49 1.35 2.80
N GLY A 76 10.73 0.95 2.54
CA GLY A 76 11.84 1.13 3.46
C GLY A 76 11.81 0.15 4.64
N PHE A 77 11.19 -1.01 4.49
CA PHE A 77 11.14 -2.05 5.51
C PHE A 77 12.48 -2.39 6.18
N SER A 78 13.57 -2.41 5.41
CA SER A 78 14.94 -2.65 5.90
C SER A 78 15.45 -1.60 6.91
N ASN A 79 14.76 -0.46 7.00
CA ASN A 79 15.10 0.67 7.87
C ASN A 79 14.34 0.67 9.20
N ILE A 80 13.39 -0.26 9.40
CA ILE A 80 12.59 -0.37 10.64
C ILE A 80 13.47 -0.61 11.86
N ASP A 81 14.44 -1.52 11.74
CA ASP A 81 15.36 -1.84 12.83
C ASP A 81 16.29 -0.67 13.21
N CYS A 82 16.48 0.29 12.29
CA CYS A 82 17.27 1.48 12.51
C CYS A 82 16.44 2.71 12.96
N ASN A 83 15.13 2.56 13.17
CA ASN A 83 14.20 3.65 13.49
C ASN A 83 14.29 4.82 12.48
N VAL A 84 14.56 4.47 11.22
CA VAL A 84 14.60 5.40 10.08
C VAL A 84 13.22 5.41 9.44
N SER A 85 12.82 6.56 8.87
CA SER A 85 11.50 6.76 8.29
C SER A 85 11.14 5.67 7.27
N THR A 86 9.98 5.06 7.45
CA THR A 86 9.34 4.17 6.47
C THR A 86 8.17 4.88 5.81
N GLY A 87 7.57 4.25 4.79
CA GLY A 87 6.43 4.85 4.12
C GLY A 87 5.53 3.85 3.43
N THR A 88 4.57 4.40 2.69
CA THR A 88 3.71 3.65 1.77
C THR A 88 3.66 4.47 0.50
N ILE A 89 3.83 3.85 -0.66
CA ILE A 89 3.78 4.53 -1.96
C ILE A 89 2.58 4.00 -2.74
N PHE A 90 1.86 4.86 -3.44
CA PHE A 90 0.77 4.44 -4.30
C PHE A 90 0.64 5.30 -5.57
N GLY A 91 0.16 4.68 -6.63
CA GLY A 91 -0.16 5.30 -7.90
C GLY A 91 -1.49 4.77 -8.43
N ILE A 92 -2.33 5.67 -8.92
CA ILE A 92 -3.68 5.37 -9.40
C ILE A 92 -3.75 5.67 -10.90
N TYR A 93 -4.30 4.71 -11.65
CA TYR A 93 -4.56 4.80 -13.08
C TYR A 93 -6.06 4.70 -13.37
N HIS A 94 -6.49 5.27 -14.48
CA HIS A 94 -7.78 4.89 -15.05
C HIS A 94 -7.71 3.47 -15.58
N ARG A 95 -8.77 2.69 -15.37
CA ARG A 95 -8.90 1.39 -16.02
C ARG A 95 -9.25 1.58 -17.49
N GLU A 96 -8.48 0.99 -18.39
CA GLU A 96 -8.84 0.94 -19.81
C GLU A 96 -9.95 -0.07 -20.04
N ALA A 97 -11.11 0.38 -20.53
CA ALA A 97 -12.30 -0.45 -20.73
C ALA A 97 -12.12 -1.59 -21.76
N ALA A 98 -11.07 -1.54 -22.57
CA ALA A 98 -10.80 -2.50 -23.63
C ALA A 98 -10.13 -3.81 -23.15
N GLN A 99 -9.73 -3.88 -21.87
CA GLN A 99 -8.92 -4.97 -21.36
C GLN A 99 -9.70 -5.83 -20.35
N GLN A 100 -9.53 -7.15 -20.43
CA GLN A 100 -10.26 -8.16 -19.64
C GLN A 100 -9.92 -8.15 -18.14
N GLY A 101 -9.30 -7.09 -17.61
CA GLY A 101 -8.77 -7.06 -16.25
C GLY A 101 -7.40 -7.71 -16.17
N GLY A 102 -6.57 -7.23 -15.26
CA GLY A 102 -5.32 -7.88 -14.85
C GLY A 102 -4.11 -6.95 -14.92
N PHE A 103 -2.91 -7.52 -14.99
CA PHE A 103 -1.65 -6.75 -15.04
C PHE A 103 -1.63 -5.70 -16.14
N LYS A 104 -2.23 -5.97 -17.30
CA LYS A 104 -2.21 -5.04 -18.42
C LYS A 104 -2.96 -3.74 -18.15
N ASP A 105 -3.95 -3.76 -17.24
CA ASP A 105 -4.65 -2.55 -16.82
C ASP A 105 -3.72 -1.63 -16.02
N ILE A 106 -2.62 -2.13 -15.47
CA ILE A 106 -1.64 -1.34 -14.70
C ILE A 106 -0.33 -1.10 -15.43
N LEU A 107 -0.02 -1.87 -16.46
CA LEU A 107 1.17 -1.69 -17.32
C LEU A 107 0.99 -0.49 -18.26
N GLN A 108 0.61 0.64 -17.67
CA GLN A 108 0.46 1.95 -18.28
C GLN A 108 1.72 2.79 -18.00
N PRO A 109 2.11 3.68 -18.92
CA PRO A 109 3.21 4.60 -18.66
C PRO A 109 2.84 5.55 -17.51
N GLY A 110 3.83 5.91 -16.67
CA GLY A 110 3.60 6.74 -15.49
C GLY A 110 3.01 8.13 -15.75
N ASN A 111 3.07 8.64 -16.99
CA ASN A 111 2.40 9.88 -17.38
C ASN A 111 0.86 9.75 -17.48
N GLN A 112 0.31 8.54 -17.37
CA GLN A 112 -1.12 8.25 -17.30
C GLN A 112 -1.63 8.13 -15.85
N LEU A 113 -0.76 8.34 -14.85
CA LEU A 113 -1.19 8.44 -13.45
C LEU A 113 -2.19 9.58 -13.29
N VAL A 114 -3.37 9.26 -12.77
CA VAL A 114 -4.41 10.26 -12.44
C VAL A 114 -4.20 10.84 -11.05
N ALA A 115 -3.59 10.05 -10.16
CA ALA A 115 -3.17 10.48 -8.86
C ALA A 115 -2.01 9.61 -8.39
N ALA A 116 -1.14 10.17 -7.57
CA ALA A 116 -0.07 9.44 -6.92
C ALA A 116 0.26 10.09 -5.59
N GLY A 117 0.86 9.33 -4.70
CA GLY A 117 1.26 9.86 -3.42
C GLY A 117 2.07 8.88 -2.61
N TYR A 118 2.53 9.37 -1.47
CA TYR A 118 3.14 8.54 -0.46
C TYR A 118 2.74 9.02 0.93
N CYS A 119 2.71 8.08 1.87
CA CYS A 119 2.63 8.37 3.28
C CYS A 119 4.01 8.15 3.88
N MET A 120 4.50 9.09 4.69
CA MET A 120 5.77 8.96 5.41
C MET A 120 5.48 8.77 6.90
N TYR A 121 6.03 7.70 7.47
CA TYR A 121 5.95 7.34 8.87
C TYR A 121 7.26 7.71 9.58
N GLY A 122 7.43 9.01 9.85
CA GLY A 122 8.59 9.53 10.58
C GLY A 122 8.21 10.04 11.99
N SER A 123 8.89 11.10 12.43
CA SER A 123 8.54 11.82 13.68
C SER A 123 7.11 12.37 13.69
N SER A 124 6.57 12.65 12.51
CA SER A 124 5.16 12.92 12.24
C SER A 124 4.73 12.08 11.04
N THR A 125 3.45 11.71 11.00
CA THR A 125 2.87 11.04 9.82
C THR A 125 2.50 12.11 8.80
N GLN A 126 3.01 12.01 7.57
CA GLN A 126 2.72 12.99 6.51
C GLN A 126 2.16 12.27 5.30
N LEU A 127 1.06 12.78 4.75
CA LEU A 127 0.51 12.31 3.48
C LEU A 127 0.83 13.35 2.40
N VAL A 128 1.59 12.94 1.39
CA VAL A 128 1.91 13.76 0.22
C VAL A 128 1.19 13.18 -0.99
N LEU A 129 0.40 13.99 -1.68
CA LEU A 129 -0.40 13.50 -2.81
C LEU A 129 -0.54 14.55 -3.92
N THR A 130 -0.67 14.06 -5.15
CA THR A 130 -0.88 14.86 -6.36
C THR A 130 -1.94 14.23 -7.26
N TRP A 131 -2.65 15.06 -8.00
CA TRP A 131 -3.62 14.67 -9.04
C TRP A 131 -3.46 15.53 -10.31
N GLY A 132 -2.24 15.98 -10.59
CA GLY A 132 -1.90 16.78 -11.78
C GLY A 132 -1.96 18.30 -11.61
N ASN A 133 -2.54 18.81 -10.51
CA ASN A 133 -2.62 20.25 -10.21
C ASN A 133 -1.76 20.66 -9.00
N GLY A 134 -0.49 20.24 -9.02
CA GLY A 134 0.47 20.51 -7.94
C GLY A 134 0.55 19.37 -6.93
N VAL A 135 1.30 19.62 -5.84
CA VAL A 135 1.59 18.64 -4.78
C VAL A 135 1.08 19.20 -3.47
N HIS A 136 0.33 18.37 -2.74
CA HIS A 136 -0.29 18.74 -1.47
C HIS A 136 0.24 17.85 -0.35
N CYS A 137 0.56 18.47 0.78
CA CYS A 137 1.07 17.78 1.96
C CYS A 137 0.09 17.98 3.13
N PHE A 138 -0.31 16.88 3.76
CA PHE A 138 -1.21 16.84 4.90
C PHE A 138 -0.50 16.25 6.11
N ASN A 139 -0.45 17.02 7.19
CA ASN A 139 0.11 16.62 8.47
C ASN A 139 -1.02 16.68 9.52
N PRO A 140 -1.08 15.73 10.47
CA PRO A 140 -2.06 15.71 11.56
C PRO A 140 -1.85 16.83 12.58
#